data_AF-A0A380Z257-F1
#
_entry.id   AF-A0A380Z257-F1
#
_cell.length_a   1.000
_cell.length_b   1.000
_cell.length_c   1.000
_cell.angle_alpha   90.00
_cell.angle_beta   90.00
_cell.angle_gamma   90.00
#
_symmetry.space_group_name_H-M   'P 1'
#
loop_
_entity.id
_entity.type
_entity.pdbx_description
1 polymer ?
#
loop_
_entity_poly.entity_id
_entity_poly.type
_entity_poly.pdbx_seq_one_letter_code
_entity_poly.pdbx_strand_id
1 'polypeptide(L)'
;MAPRSSIEKLPEDVRRWLERALTENGFSGYVELENLLREKGYSISKSAIHRYGQQIESRLKAIKESAELAKLITEQVDDEGDSQSDALMRLVQTDLMNLLIEARNVESLSVKDRLKHWA
;
A
#
# COMPACT_ATOMS: atom_id res chain seq x y z
N MET A 1 -9.14 16.03 -14.83
CA MET A 1 -8.57 15.43 -13.60
C MET A 1 -9.68 14.65 -12.92
N ALA A 2 -9.49 13.36 -12.63
CA ALA A 2 -10.50 12.61 -11.85
C ALA A 2 -10.63 13.25 -10.46
N PRO A 3 -11.84 13.36 -9.89
CA PRO A 3 -12.01 13.96 -8.58
C PRO A 3 -11.19 13.19 -7.53
N ARG A 4 -10.43 13.93 -6.70
CA ARG A 4 -9.70 13.38 -5.55
C ARG A 4 -10.63 12.49 -4.73
N SER A 5 -10.12 11.33 -4.32
CA SER A 5 -10.86 10.34 -3.55
C SER A 5 -11.46 11.01 -2.30
N SER A 6 -12.71 10.68 -1.95
CA SER A 6 -13.34 11.23 -0.74
C SER A 6 -12.54 10.91 0.54
N ILE A 7 -11.76 9.81 0.52
CA ILE A 7 -10.87 9.39 1.60
C ILE A 7 -9.59 10.22 1.66
N GLU A 8 -9.08 10.73 0.52
CA GLU A 8 -7.92 11.63 0.49
C GLU A 8 -8.21 13.01 1.10
N LYS A 9 -9.50 13.37 1.20
CA LYS A 9 -9.94 14.61 1.85
C LYS A 9 -10.10 14.46 3.37
N LEU A 10 -10.05 13.23 3.90
CA LEU A 10 -10.09 13.02 5.34
C LEU A 10 -8.82 13.59 5.98
N PRO A 11 -8.94 14.20 7.17
CA PRO A 11 -7.80 14.48 8.03
C PRO A 11 -6.92 13.26 8.24
N GLU A 12 -5.63 13.49 8.37
CA GLU A 12 -4.63 12.42 8.36
C GLU A 12 -4.79 11.45 9.53
N ASP A 13 -5.15 11.95 10.70
CA ASP A 13 -5.48 11.17 11.89
C ASP A 13 -6.66 10.22 11.65
N VAL A 14 -7.71 10.70 10.98
CA VAL A 14 -8.89 9.89 10.63
C VAL A 14 -8.55 8.85 9.58
N ARG A 15 -7.73 9.20 8.60
CA ARG A 15 -7.26 8.26 7.57
C ARG A 15 -6.42 7.13 8.19
N ARG A 16 -5.47 7.47 9.06
CA ARG A 16 -4.65 6.49 9.79
C ARG A 16 -5.49 5.59 10.68
N TRP A 17 -6.52 6.14 11.34
CA TRP A 17 -7.48 5.34 12.09
C TRP A 17 -8.23 4.35 11.18
N LEU A 18 -8.71 4.79 10.02
CA LEU A 18 -9.40 3.94 9.05
C LEU A 18 -8.51 2.80 8.53
N GLU A 19 -7.24 3.10 8.21
CA GLU A 19 -6.25 2.11 7.77
C GLU A 19 -5.99 1.05 8.83
N ARG A 20 -5.85 1.47 10.09
CA ARG A 20 -5.68 0.54 11.22
C ARG A 20 -6.92 -0.35 11.37
N ALA A 21 -8.11 0.24 11.39
CA ALA A 21 -9.36 -0.49 11.53
C ALA A 21 -9.58 -1.49 10.37
N LEU A 22 -9.23 -1.10 9.14
CA LEU A 22 -9.24 -2.01 7.98
C LEU A 22 -8.28 -3.18 8.16
N THR A 23 -7.06 -2.93 8.65
CA THR A 23 -6.05 -3.96 8.85
C THR A 23 -6.44 -4.92 9.98
N GLU A 24 -6.93 -4.39 11.11
CA GLU A 24 -7.38 -5.17 12.27
C GLU A 24 -8.59 -6.05 11.94
N ASN A 25 -9.51 -5.55 11.11
CA ASN A 25 -10.68 -6.32 10.66
C ASN A 25 -10.39 -7.22 9.45
N GLY A 26 -9.13 -7.33 9.00
CA GLY A 26 -8.77 -8.15 7.84
C GLY A 26 -9.47 -7.74 6.55
N PHE A 27 -9.58 -6.43 6.30
CA PHE A 27 -10.24 -5.85 5.12
C PHE A 27 -11.70 -6.27 4.96
N SER A 28 -12.43 -6.30 6.08
CA SER A 28 -13.86 -6.58 6.15
C SER A 28 -14.59 -5.49 6.96
N GLY A 29 -15.91 -5.63 7.13
CA GLY A 29 -16.69 -4.71 7.97
C GLY A 29 -16.89 -3.31 7.39
N TYR A 30 -16.99 -3.19 6.06
CA TYR A 30 -17.04 -1.89 5.38
C TYR A 30 -18.28 -1.04 5.73
N VAL A 31 -19.40 -1.67 6.08
CA VAL A 31 -20.64 -0.98 6.46
C VAL A 31 -20.50 -0.40 7.86
N GLU A 32 -19.88 -1.14 8.77
CA GLU A 32 -19.56 -0.72 10.12
C GLU A 32 -18.59 0.47 10.10
N LEU A 33 -17.54 0.40 9.26
CA LEU A 33 -16.59 1.49 9.08
C LEU A 33 -17.24 2.76 8.50
N GLU A 34 -18.17 2.61 7.56
CA GLU A 34 -18.98 3.72 7.04
C GLU A 34 -19.80 4.38 8.14
N ASN A 35 -20.47 3.59 9.00
CA ASN A 35 -21.23 4.11 10.12
C ASN A 35 -20.34 4.85 11.14
N LEU A 36 -19.18 4.28 11.48
CA LEU A 36 -18.22 4.89 12.40
C LEU A 36 -17.63 6.20 11.84
N LEU A 37 -17.36 6.27 10.53
CA LEU A 37 -16.93 7.51 9.88
C LEU A 37 -18.05 8.56 9.93
N ARG A 38 -19.30 8.14 9.71
CA ARG A 38 -20.46 9.02 9.81
C ARG A 38 -20.65 9.60 11.21
N GLU A 39 -20.47 8.78 12.26
CA GLU A 39 -20.48 9.23 13.66
C GLU A 39 -19.38 10.25 13.97
N LYS A 40 -18.23 10.14 13.30
CA LYS A 40 -17.12 11.10 13.38
C LYS A 40 -17.34 12.36 12.51
N GLY A 41 -18.47 12.47 11.82
CA GLY A 41 -18.81 13.62 10.98
C GLY A 41 -18.35 13.51 9.51
N TYR A 42 -17.91 12.33 9.07
CA TYR A 42 -17.43 12.10 7.71
C TYR A 42 -18.38 11.21 6.90
N SER A 43 -18.88 11.73 5.77
CA SER A 43 -19.74 10.96 4.87
C SER A 43 -18.91 10.26 3.80
N ILE A 44 -18.43 9.04 4.09
CA ILE A 44 -17.67 8.20 3.15
C ILE A 44 -18.47 6.92 2.87
N SER A 45 -18.73 6.64 1.59
CA SER A 45 -19.52 5.46 1.23
C SER A 45 -18.76 4.15 1.43
N LYS A 46 -19.48 3.06 1.74
CA LYS A 46 -18.94 1.69 1.76
C LYS A 46 -18.01 1.39 0.56
N SER A 47 -18.45 1.72 -0.65
CA SER A 47 -17.70 1.45 -1.89
C SER A 47 -16.39 2.23 -1.98
N ALA A 48 -16.33 3.44 -1.42
CA ALA A 48 -15.10 4.21 -1.33
C ALA A 48 -14.12 3.55 -0.35
N ILE A 49 -14.61 3.12 0.80
CA ILE A 49 -13.81 2.40 1.82
C ILE A 49 -13.30 1.08 1.25
N HIS A 50 -14.14 0.32 0.56
CA HIS A 50 -13.77 -0.95 -0.08
C HIS A 50 -12.63 -0.77 -1.08
N ARG A 51 -12.75 0.17 -2.03
CA ARG A 51 -11.69 0.45 -3.00
C ARG A 51 -10.38 0.85 -2.32
N TYR A 52 -10.47 1.66 -1.27
CA TYR A 52 -9.29 2.08 -0.51
C TYR A 52 -8.64 0.90 0.24
N GLY A 53 -9.45 0.08 0.91
CA GLY A 53 -9.01 -1.14 1.59
C GLY A 53 -8.34 -2.12 0.63
N GLN A 54 -8.93 -2.37 -0.54
CA GLN A 54 -8.35 -3.25 -1.57
C GLN A 54 -6.96 -2.79 -2.04
N GLN A 55 -6.74 -1.48 -2.16
CA GLN A 55 -5.43 -0.94 -2.53
C GLN A 55 -4.38 -1.20 -1.45
N ILE A 56 -4.75 -1.10 -0.17
CA ILE A 56 -3.85 -1.37 0.96
C ILE A 56 -3.59 -2.88 1.08
N GLU A 57 -4.65 -3.69 1.00
CA GLU A 57 -4.58 -5.15 1.09
C GLU A 57 -3.65 -5.73 0.02
N SER A 58 -3.79 -5.29 -1.23
CA SER A 58 -2.94 -5.73 -2.33
C SER A 58 -1.46 -5.43 -2.08
N ARG A 59 -1.15 -4.25 -1.51
CA ARG A 59 0.24 -3.87 -1.16
C ARG A 59 0.78 -4.72 -0.03
N LEU A 60 0.00 -4.96 1.03
CA LEU A 60 0.43 -5.82 2.13
C LEU A 60 0.63 -7.27 1.67
N LYS A 61 -0.21 -7.76 0.76
CA LYS A 61 -0.07 -9.09 0.16
C LYS A 61 1.24 -9.19 -0.62
N ALA A 62 1.55 -8.22 -1.48
CA ALA A 62 2.81 -8.19 -2.22
C ALA A 62 4.03 -8.18 -1.29
N ILE A 63 4.02 -7.35 -0.24
CA ILE A 63 5.12 -7.29 0.75
C ILE A 63 5.28 -8.63 1.47
N LYS A 64 4.18 -9.25 1.90
CA LYS A 64 4.23 -10.57 2.55
C LYS A 64 4.80 -11.63 1.61
N GLU A 65 4.34 -11.67 0.37
CA GLU A 65 4.85 -12.61 -0.65
C GLU A 65 6.35 -12.39 -0.89
N SER A 66 6.81 -11.15 -1.02
CA SER A 66 8.24 -10.84 -1.15
C SER A 66 9.05 -11.25 0.09
N ALA A 67 8.50 -11.07 1.30
CA ALA A 67 9.16 -11.48 2.53
C ALA A 67 9.29 -13.00 2.65
N GLU A 68 8.24 -13.75 2.29
CA GLU A 68 8.28 -15.22 2.24
C GLU A 68 9.28 -15.72 1.20
N LEU A 69 9.34 -15.09 0.02
CA LEU A 69 10.35 -15.41 -1.00
C LEU A 69 11.78 -15.14 -0.50
N ALA A 70 12.02 -14.01 0.16
CA ALA A 70 13.31 -13.68 0.75
C ALA A 70 13.72 -14.70 1.83
N LYS A 71 12.76 -15.19 2.62
CA LYS A 71 12.99 -16.23 3.62
C LYS A 71 13.37 -17.57 2.97
N LEU A 72 12.61 -18.01 1.98
CA LEU A 72 12.89 -19.24 1.22
C LEU A 72 14.28 -19.19 0.57
N ILE A 73 14.61 -18.04 0.00
CA ILE A 73 15.92 -17.75 -0.57
C ILE A 73 17.03 -17.90 0.48
N THR A 74 16.86 -17.30 1.66
CA THR A 74 17.87 -17.35 2.73
C THR A 74 18.06 -18.78 3.23
N GLU A 75 16.95 -19.52 3.39
CA GLU A 75 16.97 -20.94 3.81
C GLU A 75 17.67 -21.85 2.78
N GLN A 76 17.49 -21.59 1.48
CA GLN A 76 18.19 -22.34 0.42
C GLN A 76 19.66 -21.96 0.27
N VAL A 77 20.03 -20.73 0.63
CA VAL A 77 21.38 -20.18 0.48
C VAL A 77 22.29 -20.56 1.66
N ASP A 78 21.76 -20.78 2.86
CA ASP A 78 22.52 -21.26 4.02
C ASP A 78 23.13 -22.66 3.76
N ASP A 79 22.59 -23.42 2.80
CA ASP A 79 23.11 -24.71 2.34
C ASP A 79 24.19 -24.60 1.22
N GLU A 80 24.33 -23.46 0.52
CA GLU A 80 25.23 -23.31 -0.66
C GLU A 80 25.99 -21.97 -0.73
N GLY A 81 26.93 -21.70 0.19
CA GLY A 81 28.13 -20.86 -0.03
C GLY A 81 28.00 -19.33 -0.21
N ASP A 82 28.68 -18.60 0.69
CA ASP A 82 28.73 -17.14 0.94
C ASP A 82 28.66 -16.11 -0.22
N SER A 83 29.02 -16.47 -1.46
CA SER A 83 29.18 -15.49 -2.55
C SER A 83 27.91 -15.20 -3.37
N GLN A 84 26.99 -16.16 -3.45
CA GLN A 84 25.71 -15.98 -4.14
C GLN A 84 24.71 -15.23 -3.24
N SER A 85 24.88 -15.34 -1.92
CA SER A 85 24.08 -14.72 -0.87
C SER A 85 24.04 -13.19 -0.98
N ASP A 86 25.18 -12.55 -1.21
CA ASP A 86 25.27 -11.09 -1.30
C ASP A 86 24.61 -10.55 -2.58
N ALA A 87 24.72 -11.28 -3.69
CA ALA A 87 24.07 -10.91 -4.95
C ALA A 87 22.54 -11.01 -4.86
N LEU A 88 22.05 -12.06 -4.21
CA LEU A 88 20.61 -12.29 -4.05
C LEU A 88 19.99 -11.33 -3.04
N MET A 89 20.70 -11.00 -1.96
CA MET A 89 20.27 -9.98 -1.00
C MET A 89 20.18 -8.59 -1.64
N ARG A 90 21.09 -8.26 -2.57
CA ARG A 90 21.02 -7.02 -3.36
C ARG A 90 19.83 -6.98 -4.31
N LEU A 91 19.43 -8.11 -4.89
CA LEU A 91 18.23 -8.19 -5.74
C LEU A 91 16.96 -7.97 -4.90
N VAL A 92 16.85 -8.65 -3.74
CA VAL A 92 15.73 -8.44 -2.80
C VAL A 92 15.68 -7.00 -2.31
N GLN A 93 16.83 -6.40 -1.98
CA GLN A 93 16.91 -5.00 -1.57
C GLN A 93 16.49 -4.04 -2.70
N THR A 94 16.82 -4.37 -3.95
CA THR A 94 16.42 -3.60 -5.13
C THR A 94 14.91 -3.66 -5.34
N ASP A 95 14.30 -4.84 -5.22
CA ASP A 95 12.85 -5.00 -5.35
C ASP A 95 12.10 -4.31 -4.22
N LEU A 96 12.58 -4.41 -2.97
CA LEU A 96 12.02 -3.66 -1.85
C LEU A 96 12.13 -2.15 -2.08
N MET A 97 13.27 -1.67 -2.58
CA MET A 97 13.46 -0.27 -2.93
C MET A 97 12.47 0.17 -4.02
N ASN A 98 12.25 -0.66 -5.04
CA ASN A 98 11.30 -0.38 -6.12
C ASN A 98 9.86 -0.31 -5.59
N LEU A 99 9.45 -1.22 -4.72
CA LEU A 99 8.15 -1.17 -4.04
C LEU A 99 7.98 0.08 -3.18
N LEU A 100 9.03 0.52 -2.47
CA LEU A 100 9.03 1.77 -1.71
C LEU A 100 8.97 3.00 -2.62
N ILE A 101 9.64 2.98 -3.77
CA ILE A 101 9.59 4.03 -4.78
C ILE A 101 8.19 4.09 -5.40
N GLU A 102 7.57 2.97 -5.72
CA GLU A 102 6.18 2.91 -6.20
C GLU A 102 5.19 3.44 -5.16
N ALA A 103 5.39 3.10 -3.89
CA ALA A 103 4.59 3.64 -2.80
C ALA A 103 4.70 5.18 -2.70
N ARG A 104 5.88 5.75 -2.95
CA ARG A 104 6.07 7.23 -3.07
C ARG A 104 5.60 7.79 -4.41
N ASN A 105 5.64 7.02 -5.49
CA ASN A 105 5.20 7.48 -6.80
C ASN A 105 3.68 7.49 -6.96
N VAL A 106 2.92 6.85 -6.06
CA VAL A 106 1.48 7.12 -5.94
C VAL A 106 1.21 8.52 -5.36
N GLU A 107 2.18 9.16 -4.71
CA GLU A 107 2.17 10.61 -4.44
C GLU A 107 2.64 11.46 -5.64
N SER A 108 3.40 10.88 -6.59
CA SER A 108 4.01 11.59 -7.73
C SER A 108 3.34 11.34 -9.10
N LEU A 109 2.33 10.46 -9.20
CA LEU A 109 1.54 10.21 -10.41
C LEU A 109 0.61 11.39 -10.81
N SER A 110 1.00 12.63 -10.47
CA SER A 110 0.56 13.87 -11.10
C SER A 110 1.60 14.45 -12.08
N VAL A 111 2.79 13.86 -12.25
CA VAL A 111 3.80 14.40 -13.19
C VAL A 111 3.32 14.34 -14.66
N LYS A 112 2.43 13.39 -15.02
CA LYS A 112 1.79 13.37 -16.35
C LYS A 112 0.86 14.57 -16.63
N ASP A 113 0.45 15.33 -15.62
CA ASP A 113 -0.31 16.57 -15.79
C ASP A 113 0.60 17.81 -15.94
N ARG A 114 1.88 17.75 -15.53
CA ARG A 114 2.82 18.89 -15.60
C ARG A 114 3.47 19.09 -16.97
N LEU A 115 3.45 18.06 -17.83
CA LEU A 115 4.05 18.12 -19.18
C LEU A 115 3.05 18.48 -20.29
N LYS A 116 1.77 18.77 -19.96
CA LYS A 116 0.75 19.20 -20.93
C LYS A 116 0.56 20.72 -21.00
N HIS A 117 1.42 21.51 -20.35
CA HIS A 117 1.35 22.98 -20.35
C HIS A 117 2.58 23.65 -20.99
N TRP A 118 3.39 22.89 -21.73
CA TRP A 118 4.52 23.39 -22.53
C TRP A 118 4.54 22.80 -23.95
N ALA A 119 3.35 22.75 -24.57
CA ALA A 119 3.16 22.59 -26.01
C ALA A 119 1.89 23.35 -26.40
#